data_AF-X1UTA5-F1
#
_entry.id   AF-X1UTA5-F1
#
_cell.length_a   1.000
_cell.length_b   1.000
_cell.length_c   1.000
_cell.angle_alpha   90.00
_cell.angle_beta   90.00
_cell.angle_gamma   90.00
#
_symmetry.space_group_name_H-M   'P 1'
#
loop_
_entity.id
_entity.type
_entity.pdbx_description
1 polymer ?
#
loop_
_entity_poly.entity_id
_entity_poly.type
_entity_poly.pdbx_seq_one_letter_code
_entity_poly.pdbx_strand_id
1 'polypeptide(L)'
;MRRNKMREITFPEGFIWGAATASYQVEGAWNEDGKGESVWDAICHTTKIIHDGDTGDIACDHYHRYKEDVQLMKEMNLQAYRFSVSWPRIFPTGKGK
;
A
#
# COMPACT_ATOMS: atom_id res chain seq x y z
N MET A 1 -46.78 -5.26 2.09
CA MET A 1 -45.30 -5.19 2.18
C MET A 1 -44.78 -4.36 1.01
N ARG A 2 -44.21 -3.17 1.26
CA ARG A 2 -43.58 -2.35 0.21
C ARG A 2 -42.19 -2.90 -0.07
N ARG A 3 -41.99 -3.51 -1.23
CA ARG A 3 -40.71 -4.02 -1.71
C ARG A 3 -39.87 -2.80 -2.10
N ASN A 4 -38.80 -2.50 -1.36
CA ASN A 4 -37.85 -1.44 -1.72
C ASN A 4 -37.30 -1.75 -3.12
N LYS A 5 -37.64 -0.92 -4.11
CA LYS A 5 -37.10 -1.04 -5.46
C LYS A 5 -35.65 -0.55 -5.39
N MET A 6 -34.68 -1.47 -5.35
CA MET A 6 -33.28 -1.08 -5.49
C MET A 6 -33.12 -0.33 -6.81
N ARG A 7 -32.59 0.90 -6.74
CA ARG A 7 -32.24 1.65 -7.94
C ARG A 7 -31.01 0.98 -8.53
N GLU A 8 -31.06 0.70 -9.82
CA GLU A 8 -29.90 0.27 -10.57
C GLU A 8 -28.89 1.43 -10.59
N ILE A 9 -27.68 1.21 -10.07
CA ILE A 9 -26.62 2.21 -10.08
C ILE A 9 -25.66 1.83 -11.20
N THR A 10 -25.65 2.64 -12.26
CA THR A 10 -24.73 2.50 -13.38
C THR A 10 -23.73 3.65 -13.36
N PHE A 11 -22.48 3.34 -13.72
CA PHE A 11 -21.41 4.33 -13.82
C PHE A 11 -21.21 4.73 -15.28
N PRO A 12 -20.65 5.93 -15.57
CA PRO A 12 -20.34 6.34 -16.93
C PRO A 12 -19.44 5.34 -17.65
N GLU A 13 -19.54 5.31 -18.99
CA GLU A 13 -18.60 4.55 -19.81
C GLU A 13 -17.16 5.01 -19.54
N GLY A 14 -16.25 4.05 -19.41
CA GLY A 14 -14.85 4.32 -19.08
C GLY A 14 -14.57 4.63 -17.61
N PHE A 15 -15.55 4.49 -16.71
CA PHE A 15 -15.29 4.60 -15.27
C PHE A 15 -14.29 3.53 -14.82
N ILE A 16 -13.27 3.94 -14.05
CA ILE A 16 -12.17 3.07 -13.63
C ILE A 16 -12.35 2.68 -12.16
N TRP A 17 -12.43 1.38 -11.90
CA TRP A 17 -12.34 0.82 -10.55
C TRP A 17 -10.93 0.37 -10.24
N GLY A 18 -10.47 0.67 -9.04
CA GLY A 18 -9.14 0.30 -8.60
C GLY A 18 -9.02 0.18 -7.09
N ALA A 19 -7.86 -0.29 -6.65
CA ALA A 19 -7.47 -0.34 -5.24
C ALA A 19 -6.28 0.58 -4.98
N ALA A 20 -6.00 0.87 -3.71
CA ALA A 20 -4.88 1.71 -3.33
C ALA A 20 -4.13 1.23 -2.09
N THR A 21 -2.83 1.50 -2.05
CA THR A 21 -1.91 1.22 -0.94
C THR A 21 -0.94 2.38 -0.75
N ALA A 22 -0.18 2.36 0.35
CA ALA A 22 0.97 3.21 0.56
C ALA A 22 2.18 2.37 1.01
N SER A 23 3.36 2.74 0.54
CA SER A 23 4.60 1.95 0.65
C SER A 23 4.87 1.41 2.04
N TYR A 24 4.95 2.25 3.07
CA TYR A 24 5.26 1.81 4.45
C TYR A 24 4.19 0.86 5.02
N GLN A 25 2.94 0.93 4.54
CA GLN A 25 1.85 0.12 5.05
C GLN A 25 1.84 -1.31 4.47
N VAL A 26 2.50 -1.55 3.33
CA VAL A 26 2.39 -2.84 2.63
C VAL A 26 3.73 -3.44 2.21
N GLU A 27 4.77 -2.64 1.94
CA GLU A 27 6.02 -3.13 1.35
C GLU A 27 6.77 -4.11 2.25
N GLY A 28 7.02 -3.74 3.51
CA GLY A 28 8.04 -4.42 4.31
C GLY A 28 9.45 -4.16 3.79
N ALA A 29 10.36 -5.11 4.04
CA ALA A 29 11.75 -5.07 3.58
C ALA A 29 12.41 -3.71 3.91
N TRP A 30 12.23 -3.28 5.16
CA TRP A 30 12.45 -1.89 5.58
C TRP A 30 13.92 -1.47 5.55
N ASN A 31 14.85 -2.42 5.62
CA ASN A 31 16.30 -2.22 5.60
C ASN A 31 17.01 -3.07 4.54
N GLU A 32 16.27 -3.61 3.57
CA GLU A 32 16.81 -4.45 2.49
C GLU A 32 17.21 -3.60 1.27
N ASP A 33 18.11 -4.16 0.45
CA ASP A 33 18.54 -3.63 -0.85
C ASP A 33 18.94 -2.13 -0.85
N GLY A 34 19.47 -1.67 0.29
CA GLY A 34 19.97 -0.31 0.45
C GLY A 34 18.91 0.74 0.76
N LYS A 35 17.67 0.36 1.11
CA LYS A 35 16.66 1.30 1.61
C LYS A 35 17.19 2.04 2.85
N GLY A 36 17.06 3.37 2.85
CA GLY A 36 17.33 4.20 4.02
C GLY A 36 16.21 4.17 5.06
N GLU A 37 16.52 4.65 6.26
CA GLU A 37 15.54 4.84 7.33
C GLU A 37 14.57 5.97 6.99
N SER A 38 13.28 5.73 7.19
CA SER A 38 12.22 6.74 7.12
C SER A 38 11.85 7.25 8.51
N VAL A 39 11.11 8.36 8.58
CA VAL A 39 10.55 8.85 9.85
C VAL A 39 9.64 7.81 10.51
N TRP A 40 8.92 7.01 9.72
CA TRP A 40 8.04 5.97 10.26
C TRP A 40 8.82 4.79 10.84
N ASP A 41 9.93 4.37 10.23
CA ASP A 41 10.82 3.35 10.79
C ASP A 41 11.29 3.80 12.19
N ALA A 42 11.82 5.03 12.29
CA ALA A 42 12.28 5.61 13.54
C ALA A 42 11.17 5.70 14.60
N ILE A 43 9.96 6.15 14.24
CA ILE A 43 8.84 6.26 15.18
C ILE A 43 8.42 4.87 15.68
N CYS A 44 8.24 3.89 14.79
CA CYS A 44 7.80 2.55 15.14
C CYS A 44 8.82 1.81 16.02
N HIS A 45 10.13 1.99 15.79
CA HIS A 45 11.17 1.30 16.56
C HIS A 45 11.51 1.96 17.90
N THR A 46 11.27 3.26 18.05
CA THR A 46 11.74 4.02 19.24
C THR A 46 10.64 4.44 20.20
N THR A 47 9.40 4.53 19.74
CA THR A 47 8.28 5.05 20.54
C THR A 47 7.32 3.94 20.95
N LYS A 48 6.50 4.19 21.98
CA LYS A 48 5.42 3.28 22.41
C LYS A 48 4.02 3.81 22.03
N ILE A 49 3.95 4.61 20.96
CA ILE A 49 2.70 5.25 20.53
C ILE A 49 1.91 4.38 19.54
N ILE A 50 2.55 3.38 18.94
CA ILE A 50 1.91 2.44 18.03
C ILE A 50 1.14 1.42 18.85
N HIS A 51 -0.10 1.15 18.44
CA HIS A 51 -0.92 0.10 19.03
C HIS A 51 -0.16 -1.24 18.93
N ASP A 52 -0.13 -2.00 20.03
CA ASP A 52 0.58 -3.27 20.18
C ASP A 52 2.09 -3.27 19.85
N GLY A 53 2.69 -2.09 19.61
CA GLY A 53 4.09 -1.98 19.21
C GLY A 53 4.38 -2.47 17.78
N ASP A 54 3.37 -2.51 16.92
CA ASP A 54 3.49 -2.97 15.53
C ASP A 54 4.49 -2.11 14.72
N THR A 55 5.15 -2.74 13.74
CA THR A 55 6.11 -2.09 12.84
C THR A 55 5.79 -2.35 11.37
N GLY A 56 6.35 -1.53 10.49
CA GLY A 56 6.27 -1.72 9.04
C GLY A 56 7.35 -2.66 8.50
N ASP A 57 8.06 -3.40 9.36
CA ASP A 57 9.27 -4.13 8.98
C ASP A 57 8.99 -5.21 7.94
N ILE A 58 7.85 -5.89 8.10
CA ILE A 58 7.34 -6.93 7.20
C ILE A 58 6.04 -6.47 6.53
N ALA A 59 5.11 -5.87 7.28
CA ALA A 59 3.80 -5.46 6.79
C ALA A 59 3.06 -6.59 6.03
N CYS A 60 2.65 -6.36 4.78
CA CYS A 60 2.06 -7.39 3.91
C CYS A 60 3.10 -8.12 3.06
N ASP A 61 4.38 -7.80 3.21
CA ASP A 61 5.49 -8.35 2.42
C ASP A 61 5.32 -8.10 0.90
N HIS A 62 4.67 -6.98 0.54
CA HIS A 62 4.40 -6.60 -0.86
C HIS A 62 5.71 -6.44 -1.64
N TYR A 63 6.83 -6.07 -0.99
CA TYR A 63 8.13 -5.97 -1.63
C TYR A 63 8.54 -7.28 -2.33
N HIS A 64 8.34 -8.42 -1.65
CA HIS A 64 8.64 -9.74 -2.21
C HIS A 64 7.46 -10.33 -2.99
N ARG A 65 6.22 -10.00 -2.60
CA ARG A 65 4.99 -10.64 -3.08
C ARG A 65 4.19 -9.84 -4.10
N TYR A 66 4.68 -8.70 -4.58
CA TYR A 66 3.92 -7.82 -5.48
C TYR A 66 3.30 -8.52 -6.69
N LYS A 67 3.92 -9.60 -7.20
CA LYS A 67 3.38 -10.41 -8.30
C LYS A 67 2.07 -11.11 -7.91
N GLU A 68 1.98 -11.62 -6.70
CA GLU A 68 0.77 -12.23 -6.13
C GLU A 68 -0.32 -11.17 -5.96
N ASP A 69 0.04 -9.99 -5.44
CA ASP A 69 -0.91 -8.89 -5.27
C ASP A 69 -1.47 -8.37 -6.59
N VAL A 70 -0.62 -8.22 -7.62
CA VAL A 70 -1.06 -7.85 -8.98
C VAL A 70 -1.98 -8.92 -9.58
N GLN A 71 -1.70 -10.21 -9.31
CA GLN A 71 -2.55 -11.31 -9.76
C GLN A 71 -3.93 -11.25 -9.07
N LEU A 72 -3.99 -10.97 -7.77
CA LEU A 72 -5.26 -10.77 -7.05
C LEU A 72 -6.05 -9.58 -7.61
N MET A 73 -5.39 -8.46 -7.91
CA MET A 73 -6.04 -7.28 -8.52
C MET A 73 -6.68 -7.63 -9.87
N LYS A 74 -5.99 -8.45 -10.68
CA LYS A 74 -6.51 -8.96 -11.95
C LYS A 74 -7.72 -9.87 -11.75
N GLU A 75 -7.67 -10.77 -10.79
CA GLU A 75 -8.79 -11.68 -10.46
C GLU A 75 -10.04 -10.91 -9.97
N MET A 76 -9.84 -9.77 -9.31
CA MET A 76 -10.90 -8.85 -8.91
C MET A 76 -11.41 -7.94 -10.05
N ASN A 77 -10.87 -8.06 -11.26
CA ASN A 77 -11.15 -7.19 -12.41
C ASN A 77 -10.89 -5.70 -12.13
N LEU A 78 -9.89 -5.38 -11.31
CA LEU A 78 -9.48 -4.00 -11.10
C LEU A 78 -8.77 -3.46 -12.36
N GLN A 79 -9.08 -2.23 -12.71
CA GLN A 79 -8.54 -1.52 -13.87
C GLN A 79 -7.40 -0.57 -13.49
N ALA A 80 -7.25 -0.26 -12.19
CA ALA A 80 -6.18 0.59 -11.68
C ALA A 80 -5.67 0.11 -10.32
N TYR A 81 -4.38 0.37 -10.08
CA TYR A 81 -3.74 0.23 -8.78
C TYR A 81 -2.97 1.52 -8.47
N ARG A 82 -3.37 2.21 -7.41
CA ARG A 82 -2.67 3.40 -6.92
C ARG A 82 -1.76 3.00 -5.76
N PHE A 83 -0.46 3.15 -5.93
CA PHE A 83 0.53 2.93 -4.88
C PHE A 83 1.44 4.15 -4.73
N SER A 84 2.13 4.26 -3.59
CA SER A 84 3.19 5.26 -3.40
C SER A 84 4.57 4.62 -3.50
N VAL A 85 5.56 5.40 -3.90
CA VAL A 85 6.97 4.98 -3.91
C VAL A 85 7.64 5.44 -2.62
N SER A 86 8.36 4.54 -1.95
CA SER A 86 9.13 4.88 -0.76
C SER A 86 10.34 5.76 -1.10
N TRP A 87 10.30 7.04 -0.71
CA TRP A 87 11.41 7.99 -0.93
C TRP A 87 12.77 7.47 -0.45
N PRO A 88 12.93 6.96 0.79
CA PRO A 88 14.23 6.47 1.24
C PRO A 88 14.65 5.16 0.57
N ARG A 89 13.76 4.47 -0.15
CA ARG A 89 14.16 3.34 -1.02
C ARG A 89 14.81 3.84 -2.32
N ILE A 90 14.43 5.02 -2.82
CA ILE A 90 15.02 5.63 -4.02
C ILE A 90 16.24 6.50 -3.69
N PHE A 91 16.13 7.29 -2.61
CA PHE A 91 17.18 8.18 -2.12
C PHE A 91 17.45 7.89 -0.63
N PRO A 92 18.34 6.92 -0.32
CA PRO A 92 18.56 6.46 1.06
C PRO A 92 19.02 7.55 2.04
N THR A 93 19.66 8.61 1.53
CA THR A 93 20.12 9.76 2.32
C THR A 93 19.17 10.96 2.23
N GLY A 94 17.98 10.78 1.65
CA GLY A 94 16.92 11.79 1.52
C GLY A 94 17.17 12.86 0.44
N LYS A 95 18.31 12.84 -0.25
CA LYS A 95 18.67 13.85 -1.27
C LYS A 95 18.76 13.23 -2.67
N GLY A 96 18.00 13.80 -3.61
CA GLY A 96 18.16 13.54 -5.04
C GLY A 96 19.48 14.10 -5.58
N LYS A 97 20.00 13.50 -6.65
CA LYS A 97 21.14 14.04 -7.41
C LYS A 97 20.66 14.87 -8.59
#